data_AF-A0A9D8L146-F1
#
_entry.id   AF-A0A9D8L146-F1
#
_cell.length_a   1.000
_cell.length_b   1.000
_cell.length_c   1.000
_cell.angle_alpha   90.00
_cell.angle_beta   90.00
_cell.angle_gamma   90.00
#
_symmetry.space_group_name_H-M   'P 1'
#
loop_
_entity.id
_entity.type
_entity.pdbx_description
1 polymer ?
#
loop_
_entity_poly.entity_id
_entity_poly.type
_entity_poly.pdbx_seq_one_letter_code
_entity_poly.pdbx_strand_id
1 'polypeptide(L)'
;MSTLRDAMSHAALGWVKPELDETLRQARSEIEYFVEDPADASRMRFCAGYLHQVQGTLRMVELYAPAMVAEELELLADAVRDGAVPDRDEACATLMRGTVLLPDYLERLQNGHRDIPIVLLPLLNEIRAARAAEGINEGVLLAFDPEAGKASEAELEHARGSLQGRNRELLDTVGNAVKEELLRIKDALDLHVRLGGATADLQAQVNELGAVSDTLGVMGLGVARGVVAQQRDALREVVDGSRPMDDNLLLDIAGALLYVDASLDDQVAYLGATLEGDEDPAAVETRRTVEVLAHEAIANFAAAREAFVAFIETNWDHARLQDVPRLLDEVSGALRMLDLRVPADYMNGIRQYIGVELIGRRRIPGGRQLDTLADAMASLEYYLEA
;
A
#
# COMPACT_ATOMS: atom_id res chain seq x y z
N MET A 1 3.68 -11.07 -45.63
CA MET A 1 4.89 -11.06 -44.78
C MET A 1 4.59 -10.81 -43.31
N SER A 2 3.53 -10.06 -42.93
CA SER A 2 3.09 -9.87 -41.54
C SER A 2 2.74 -11.19 -40.81
N THR A 3 1.87 -12.01 -41.39
CA THR A 3 1.30 -13.20 -40.73
C THR A 3 2.31 -14.27 -40.30
N LEU A 4 3.45 -14.37 -40.99
CA LEU A 4 4.50 -15.33 -40.66
C LEU A 4 5.42 -14.80 -39.55
N ARG A 5 5.61 -13.47 -39.50
CA ARG A 5 6.32 -12.80 -38.39
C ARG A 5 5.47 -12.85 -37.12
N ASP A 6 4.17 -12.55 -37.22
CA ASP A 6 3.23 -12.62 -36.09
C ASP A 6 3.14 -14.04 -35.51
N ALA A 7 3.09 -15.07 -36.38
CA ALA A 7 3.10 -16.47 -35.95
C ALA A 7 4.43 -16.91 -35.32
N MET A 8 5.56 -16.40 -35.81
CA MET A 8 6.88 -16.68 -35.23
C MET A 8 7.08 -15.96 -33.89
N SER A 9 6.63 -14.71 -33.76
CA SER A 9 6.65 -13.95 -32.50
C SER A 9 5.72 -14.57 -31.45
N HIS A 10 4.53 -15.03 -31.86
CA HIS A 10 3.61 -15.75 -31.00
C HIS A 10 4.17 -17.11 -30.53
N ALA A 11 4.82 -17.86 -31.43
CA ALA A 11 5.50 -19.09 -31.06
C ALA A 11 6.66 -18.81 -30.10
N ALA A 12 7.53 -17.83 -30.42
CA ALA A 12 8.66 -17.44 -29.58
C ALA A 12 8.23 -17.01 -28.17
N LEU A 13 7.18 -16.18 -28.06
CA LEU A 13 6.60 -15.79 -26.78
C LEU A 13 6.08 -16.99 -25.99
N GLY A 14 5.42 -17.94 -26.66
CA GLY A 14 4.96 -19.18 -26.02
C GLY A 14 6.09 -20.05 -25.44
N TRP A 15 7.29 -19.98 -26.01
CA TRP A 15 8.47 -20.67 -25.47
C TRP A 15 9.09 -19.92 -24.30
N VAL A 16 9.23 -18.59 -24.36
CA VAL A 16 9.92 -17.81 -23.32
C VAL A 16 9.04 -17.44 -22.12
N LYS A 17 7.70 -17.47 -22.29
CA LYS A 17 6.77 -17.00 -21.25
C LYS A 17 6.87 -17.76 -19.93
N PRO A 18 6.95 -19.11 -19.88
CA PRO A 18 7.11 -19.81 -18.61
C PRO A 18 8.36 -19.38 -17.83
N GLU A 19 9.47 -19.11 -18.52
CA GLU A 19 10.68 -18.58 -17.87
C GLU A 19 10.51 -17.13 -17.41
N LEU A 20 9.84 -16.29 -18.21
CA LEU A 20 9.52 -14.91 -17.84
C LEU A 20 8.62 -14.85 -16.59
N ASP A 21 7.57 -15.67 -16.56
CA ASP A 21 6.61 -15.72 -15.46
C ASP A 21 7.30 -16.18 -14.16
N GLU A 22 8.18 -17.18 -14.24
CA GLU A 22 8.98 -17.64 -13.09
C GLU A 22 9.98 -16.58 -12.63
N THR A 23 10.66 -15.89 -13.55
CA THR A 23 11.62 -14.83 -13.22
C THR A 23 10.91 -13.64 -12.56
N LEU A 24 9.73 -13.26 -13.05
CA LEU A 24 8.89 -12.21 -12.46
C LEU A 24 8.36 -12.62 -11.08
N ARG A 25 8.03 -13.90 -10.88
CA ARG A 25 7.68 -14.44 -9.57
C ARG A 25 8.83 -14.34 -8.57
N GLN A 26 10.06 -14.63 -9.00
CA GLN A 26 11.25 -14.47 -8.17
C GLN A 26 11.50 -13.00 -7.82
N ALA A 27 11.33 -12.08 -8.77
CA ALA A 27 11.40 -10.64 -8.51
C ALA A 27 10.40 -10.19 -7.43
N ARG A 28 9.15 -10.70 -7.47
CA ARG A 28 8.13 -10.44 -6.44
C ARG A 28 8.55 -10.92 -5.06
N SER A 29 9.06 -12.15 -4.94
CA SER A 29 9.54 -12.67 -3.67
C SER A 29 10.66 -11.82 -3.06
N GLU A 30 11.58 -11.27 -3.87
CA GLU A 30 12.60 -10.36 -3.34
C GLU A 30 12.02 -9.00 -2.89
N ILE A 31 10.96 -8.51 -3.53
CA ILE A 31 10.23 -7.31 -3.07
C ILE A 31 9.56 -7.60 -1.72
N GLU A 32 8.91 -8.75 -1.57
CA GLU A 32 8.28 -9.18 -0.32
C GLU A 32 9.29 -9.23 0.83
N TYR A 33 10.45 -9.86 0.62
CA TYR A 33 11.49 -9.95 1.63
C TYR A 33 12.05 -8.57 2.02
N PHE A 34 12.19 -7.66 1.06
CA PHE A 34 12.65 -6.30 1.36
C PHE A 34 11.62 -5.50 2.16
N VAL A 35 10.33 -5.69 1.91
CA VAL A 35 9.25 -5.04 2.68
C VAL A 35 9.26 -5.53 4.14
N GLU A 36 9.62 -6.79 4.40
CA GLU A 36 9.79 -7.32 5.77
C GLU A 36 11.01 -6.76 6.48
N ASP A 37 12.14 -6.75 5.79
CA ASP A 37 13.42 -6.28 6.32
C ASP A 37 14.05 -5.26 5.38
N PRO A 38 13.64 -3.97 5.49
CA PRO A 38 14.16 -2.92 4.63
C PRO A 38 15.65 -2.60 4.83
N ALA A 39 16.28 -3.16 5.87
CA ALA A 39 17.72 -2.99 6.07
C ALA A 39 18.54 -3.88 5.10
N ASP A 40 17.95 -4.95 4.58
CA ASP A 40 18.60 -5.85 3.62
C ASP A 40 18.47 -5.33 2.18
N ALA A 41 19.25 -4.30 1.86
CA ALA A 41 19.33 -3.74 0.50
C ALA A 41 19.84 -4.75 -0.56
N SER A 42 20.32 -5.94 -0.17
CA SER A 42 20.69 -6.97 -1.14
C SER A 42 19.47 -7.52 -1.91
N ARG A 43 18.29 -7.53 -1.28
CA ARG A 43 17.01 -7.98 -1.87
C ARG A 43 16.63 -7.19 -3.12
N MET A 44 16.68 -5.86 -3.03
CA MET A 44 16.43 -5.00 -4.20
C MET A 44 17.47 -5.18 -5.30
N ARG A 45 18.71 -5.55 -4.94
CA ARG A 45 19.76 -5.88 -5.91
C ARG A 45 19.44 -7.16 -6.68
N PHE A 46 18.92 -8.19 -6.01
CA PHE A 46 18.46 -9.42 -6.68
C PHE A 46 17.22 -9.15 -7.54
N CYS A 47 16.25 -8.39 -7.02
CA CYS A 47 15.08 -7.94 -7.77
C CYS A 47 15.46 -7.25 -9.08
N ALA A 48 16.36 -6.25 -9.04
CA ALA A 48 16.87 -5.57 -10.22
C ALA A 48 17.53 -6.54 -11.21
N GLY A 49 18.31 -7.52 -10.73
CA GLY A 49 18.91 -8.56 -11.57
C GLY A 49 17.89 -9.43 -12.31
N TYR A 50 16.80 -9.83 -11.64
CA TYR A 50 15.71 -10.57 -12.27
C TYR A 50 14.97 -9.73 -13.32
N LEU A 51 14.69 -8.46 -13.02
CA LEU A 51 14.04 -7.54 -13.95
C LEU A 51 14.91 -7.25 -15.18
N HIS A 52 16.22 -7.15 -15.00
CA HIS A 52 17.19 -7.04 -16.10
C HIS A 52 17.13 -8.26 -17.03
N GLN A 53 17.03 -9.48 -16.48
CA GLN A 53 16.92 -10.70 -17.26
C GLN A 53 15.59 -10.75 -18.05
N VAL A 54 14.48 -10.34 -17.42
CA VAL A 54 13.17 -10.20 -18.08
C VAL A 54 13.27 -9.21 -19.25
N GLN A 55 13.86 -8.04 -19.01
CA GLN A 55 14.07 -7.00 -20.01
C GLN A 55 14.90 -7.50 -21.20
N GLY A 56 16.03 -8.17 -20.94
CA GLY A 56 16.87 -8.76 -21.99
C GLY A 56 16.12 -9.81 -22.81
N THR A 57 15.36 -10.68 -22.16
CA THR A 57 14.56 -11.72 -22.82
C THR A 57 13.47 -11.10 -23.71
N LEU A 58 12.76 -10.09 -23.22
CA LEU A 58 11.73 -9.38 -23.99
C LEU A 58 12.29 -8.63 -25.20
N ARG A 59 13.48 -8.01 -25.07
CA ARG A 59 14.19 -7.40 -26.20
C ARG A 59 14.61 -8.44 -27.24
N MET A 60 15.05 -9.63 -26.82
CA MET A 60 15.43 -10.71 -27.73
C MET A 60 14.27 -11.25 -28.56
N VAL A 61 13.03 -11.22 -28.04
CA VAL A 61 11.81 -11.59 -28.79
C VAL A 61 11.12 -10.39 -29.45
N GLU A 62 11.81 -9.24 -29.53
CA GLU A 62 11.33 -8.00 -30.15
C GLU A 62 10.06 -7.39 -29.51
N LEU A 63 9.79 -7.68 -28.23
CA LEU A 63 8.70 -7.08 -27.46
C LEU A 63 9.17 -5.84 -26.71
N TYR A 64 9.35 -4.74 -27.44
CA TYR A 64 9.99 -3.53 -26.94
C TYR A 64 9.18 -2.79 -25.85
N ALA A 65 7.86 -2.66 -25.99
CA ALA A 65 7.06 -1.97 -24.99
C ALA A 65 6.98 -2.72 -23.64
N PRO A 66 6.75 -4.05 -23.61
CA PRO A 66 6.96 -4.85 -22.39
C PRO A 66 8.37 -4.75 -21.82
N ALA A 67 9.40 -4.72 -22.68
CA ALA A 67 10.78 -4.56 -22.23
C ALA A 67 11.04 -3.21 -21.57
N MET A 68 10.40 -2.14 -22.02
CA MET A 68 10.44 -0.83 -21.36
C MET A 68 9.83 -0.90 -19.96
N VAL A 69 8.74 -1.63 -19.76
CA VAL A 69 8.15 -1.82 -18.41
C VAL A 69 9.16 -2.51 -17.50
N ALA A 70 9.80 -3.58 -17.96
CA ALA A 70 10.82 -4.29 -17.18
C ALA A 70 12.05 -3.41 -16.87
N GLU A 71 12.48 -2.58 -17.83
CA GLU A 71 13.57 -1.60 -17.65
C GLU A 71 13.21 -0.52 -16.62
N GLU A 72 12.00 0.02 -16.70
CA GLU A 72 11.53 0.98 -15.70
C GLU A 72 11.38 0.31 -14.33
N LEU A 73 10.93 -0.93 -14.23
CA LEU A 73 10.90 -1.63 -12.93
C LEU A 73 12.31 -1.86 -12.38
N GLU A 74 13.27 -2.27 -13.21
CA GLU A 74 14.67 -2.47 -12.81
C GLU A 74 15.26 -1.19 -12.20
N LEU A 75 15.10 -0.06 -12.89
CA LEU A 75 15.56 1.24 -12.41
C LEU A 75 14.86 1.68 -11.11
N LEU A 76 13.63 1.18 -10.83
CA LEU A 76 12.89 1.53 -9.62
C LEU A 76 13.42 0.71 -8.45
N ALA A 77 13.69 -0.59 -8.66
CA ALA A 77 14.36 -1.43 -7.68
C ALA A 77 15.74 -0.87 -7.31
N ASP A 78 16.50 -0.37 -8.28
CA ASP A 78 17.77 0.32 -8.04
C ASP A 78 17.59 1.60 -7.21
N ALA A 79 16.59 2.43 -7.52
CA ALA A 79 16.32 3.65 -6.77
C ALA A 79 15.88 3.35 -5.32
N VAL A 80 15.08 2.31 -5.11
CA VAL A 80 14.67 1.84 -3.78
C VAL A 80 15.88 1.33 -2.99
N ARG A 81 16.75 0.53 -3.62
CA ARG A 81 18.01 0.06 -3.01
C ARG A 81 18.87 1.22 -2.52
N ASP A 82 18.97 2.27 -3.33
CA ASP A 82 19.84 3.42 -3.05
C ASP A 82 19.18 4.46 -2.13
N GLY A 83 17.93 4.23 -1.71
CA GLY A 83 17.17 5.15 -0.86
C GLY A 83 16.84 6.48 -1.56
N ALA A 84 16.76 6.47 -2.90
CA ALA A 84 16.58 7.66 -3.73
C ALA A 84 15.10 7.91 -4.12
N VAL A 85 14.17 7.10 -3.63
CA VAL A 85 12.73 7.26 -3.87
C VAL A 85 12.09 8.19 -2.84
N PRO A 86 11.06 8.98 -3.22
CA PRO A 86 10.35 9.85 -2.27
C PRO A 86 9.59 9.08 -1.19
N ASP A 87 8.95 7.98 -1.59
CA ASP A 87 8.20 7.08 -0.72
C ASP A 87 8.59 5.64 -1.06
N ARG A 88 9.19 4.96 -0.10
CA ARG A 88 9.66 3.58 -0.26
C ARG A 88 8.50 2.60 -0.36
N ASP A 89 7.47 2.77 0.45
CA ASP A 89 6.39 1.80 0.55
C ASP A 89 5.52 1.87 -0.72
N GLU A 90 5.26 3.08 -1.22
CA GLU A 90 4.60 3.28 -2.52
C GLU A 90 5.47 2.79 -3.70
N ALA A 91 6.80 2.97 -3.64
CA ALA A 91 7.70 2.44 -4.66
C ALA A 91 7.70 0.90 -4.69
N CYS A 92 7.71 0.24 -3.52
CA CYS A 92 7.59 -1.21 -3.41
C CYS A 92 6.22 -1.71 -3.90
N ALA A 93 5.13 -1.00 -3.58
CA ALA A 93 3.80 -1.32 -4.10
C ALA A 93 3.75 -1.19 -5.64
N THR A 94 4.36 -0.13 -6.19
CA THR A 94 4.47 0.09 -7.65
C THR A 94 5.27 -1.01 -8.34
N LEU A 95 6.40 -1.45 -7.74
CA LEU A 95 7.17 -2.60 -8.22
C LEU A 95 6.31 -3.87 -8.26
N MET A 96 5.56 -4.14 -7.20
CA MET A 96 4.66 -5.30 -7.13
C MET A 96 3.62 -5.25 -8.25
N ARG A 97 2.90 -4.12 -8.40
CA ARG A 97 1.90 -3.93 -9.46
C ARG A 97 2.47 -4.19 -10.85
N GLY A 98 3.64 -3.61 -11.16
CA GLY A 98 4.26 -3.79 -12.47
C GLY A 98 4.67 -5.25 -12.76
N THR A 99 5.16 -5.97 -11.74
CA THR A 99 5.50 -7.40 -11.88
C THR A 99 4.29 -8.34 -11.98
N VAL A 100 3.08 -7.85 -11.66
CA VAL A 100 1.80 -8.58 -11.84
C VAL A 100 1.17 -8.26 -13.19
N LEU A 101 1.17 -6.99 -13.61
CA LEU A 101 0.54 -6.55 -14.86
C LEU A 101 1.32 -7.02 -16.10
N LEU A 102 2.65 -7.03 -16.04
CA LEU A 102 3.49 -7.42 -17.18
C LEU A 102 3.20 -8.87 -17.67
N PRO A 103 3.11 -9.90 -16.81
CA PRO A 103 2.67 -11.24 -17.20
C PRO A 103 1.33 -11.29 -17.93
N ASP A 104 0.34 -10.50 -17.51
CA ASP A 104 -1.00 -10.48 -18.12
C ASP A 104 -0.97 -9.88 -19.52
N TYR A 105 -0.18 -8.83 -19.70
CA TYR A 105 0.06 -8.26 -21.02
C TYR A 105 0.65 -9.32 -21.97
N LEU A 106 1.65 -10.07 -21.50
CA LEU A 106 2.27 -11.13 -22.28
C LEU A 106 1.31 -12.29 -22.56
N GLU A 107 0.45 -12.65 -21.60
CA GLU A 107 -0.58 -13.68 -21.80
C GLU A 107 -1.61 -13.24 -22.86
N ARG A 108 -2.01 -11.97 -22.85
CA ARG A 108 -2.89 -11.39 -23.89
C ARG A 108 -2.25 -11.55 -25.29
N LEU A 109 -0.97 -11.23 -25.43
CA LEU A 109 -0.25 -11.44 -26.70
C LEU A 109 -0.17 -12.93 -27.08
N GLN A 110 0.08 -13.81 -26.10
CA GLN A 110 0.12 -15.26 -26.30
C GLN A 110 -1.24 -15.85 -26.66
N ASN A 111 -2.34 -15.21 -26.29
CA ASN A 111 -3.70 -15.60 -26.67
C ASN A 111 -4.08 -15.08 -28.06
N GLY A 112 -3.14 -14.47 -28.80
CA GLY A 112 -3.33 -14.00 -30.17
C GLY A 112 -4.02 -12.65 -30.28
N HIS A 113 -4.17 -11.91 -29.18
CA HIS A 113 -4.66 -10.54 -29.24
C HIS A 113 -3.61 -9.62 -29.86
N ARG A 114 -4.07 -8.55 -30.52
CA ARG A 114 -3.20 -7.53 -31.11
C ARG A 114 -2.32 -6.88 -30.05
N ASP A 115 -1.06 -6.64 -30.40
CA ASP A 115 -0.16 -5.82 -29.59
C ASP A 115 -0.63 -4.36 -29.55
N ILE A 116 -0.93 -3.85 -28.35
CA ILE A 116 -1.45 -2.48 -28.15
C ILE A 116 -0.62 -1.82 -27.02
N PRO A 117 0.65 -1.45 -27.28
CA PRO A 117 1.60 -0.88 -26.31
C PRO A 117 1.08 0.27 -25.46
N ILE A 118 0.22 1.11 -26.03
CA ILE A 118 -0.32 2.31 -25.40
C ILE A 118 -1.07 2.04 -24.08
N VAL A 119 -1.59 0.82 -23.87
CA VAL A 119 -2.21 0.44 -22.59
C VAL A 119 -1.21 0.34 -21.44
N LEU A 120 0.09 0.20 -21.73
CA LEU A 120 1.17 0.15 -20.73
C LEU A 120 1.64 1.54 -20.30
N LEU A 121 1.26 2.60 -21.02
CA LEU A 121 1.73 3.97 -20.77
C LEU A 121 1.46 4.46 -19.33
N PRO A 122 0.23 4.32 -18.80
CA PRO A 122 -0.08 4.63 -17.41
C PRO A 122 0.83 3.91 -16.40
N LEU A 123 1.00 2.58 -16.53
CA LEU A 123 1.93 1.83 -15.67
C LEU A 123 3.37 2.36 -15.77
N LEU A 124 3.85 2.63 -16.99
CA LEU A 124 5.18 3.22 -17.21
C LEU A 124 5.31 4.57 -16.50
N ASN A 125 4.28 5.40 -16.55
CA ASN A 125 4.28 6.71 -15.91
C ASN A 125 4.17 6.60 -14.39
N GLU A 126 3.44 5.62 -13.85
CA GLU A 126 3.44 5.33 -12.41
C GLU A 126 4.81 4.91 -11.90
N ILE A 127 5.49 3.98 -12.59
CA ILE A 127 6.83 3.51 -12.22
C ILE A 127 7.83 4.67 -12.26
N ARG A 128 7.72 5.55 -13.25
CA ARG A 128 8.55 6.75 -13.38
C ARG A 128 8.23 7.78 -12.31
N ALA A 129 6.96 8.01 -11.99
CA ALA A 129 6.55 8.91 -10.92
C ALA A 129 7.04 8.44 -9.54
N ALA A 130 7.02 7.13 -9.27
CA ALA A 130 7.50 6.54 -8.02
C ALA A 130 9.00 6.80 -7.74
N ARG A 131 9.78 7.16 -8.77
CA ARG A 131 11.18 7.62 -8.64
C ARG A 131 11.39 9.11 -8.90
N ALA A 132 10.30 9.90 -8.92
CA ALA A 132 10.31 11.32 -9.29
C ALA A 132 10.90 11.61 -10.69
N ALA A 133 10.71 10.69 -11.66
CA ALA A 133 11.08 10.91 -13.05
C ALA A 133 9.88 11.45 -13.86
N GLU A 134 10.17 12.29 -14.85
CA GLU A 134 9.15 12.81 -15.76
C GLU A 134 8.47 11.67 -16.54
N GLY A 135 7.14 11.74 -16.64
CA GLY A 135 6.36 10.82 -17.46
C GLY A 135 6.72 10.90 -18.93
N ILE A 136 6.47 9.80 -19.65
CA ILE A 136 6.60 9.71 -21.09
C ILE A 136 5.24 9.86 -21.76
N ASN A 137 5.25 10.19 -23.04
CA ASN A 137 4.05 10.28 -23.87
C ASN A 137 3.92 9.09 -24.82
N GLU A 138 2.75 8.99 -25.45
CA GLU A 138 2.40 7.96 -26.43
C GLU A 138 3.42 7.83 -27.57
N GLY A 139 4.04 8.95 -27.96
CA GLY A 139 5.01 9.02 -29.04
C GLY A 139 6.26 8.16 -28.81
N VAL A 140 6.64 7.95 -27.54
CA VAL A 140 7.77 7.06 -27.19
C VAL A 140 7.42 5.61 -27.51
N LEU A 141 6.22 5.15 -27.15
CA LEU A 141 5.76 3.79 -27.42
C LEU A 141 5.54 3.54 -28.93
N LEU A 142 4.95 4.52 -29.61
CA LEU A 142 4.68 4.47 -31.06
C LEU A 142 5.96 4.51 -31.91
N ALA A 143 7.08 4.98 -31.36
CA ALA A 143 8.36 4.95 -32.06
C ALA A 143 8.92 3.52 -32.22
N PHE A 144 8.55 2.60 -31.31
CA PHE A 144 8.99 1.20 -31.36
C PHE A 144 8.02 0.31 -32.14
N ASP A 145 6.74 0.68 -32.19
CA ASP A 145 5.73 0.03 -33.03
C ASP A 145 4.80 1.06 -33.70
N PRO A 146 5.10 1.47 -34.95
CA PRO A 146 4.26 2.41 -35.69
C PRO A 146 2.87 1.85 -36.05
N GLU A 147 2.69 0.54 -36.05
CA GLU A 147 1.42 -0.11 -36.38
C GLU A 147 0.48 -0.16 -35.15
N ALA A 148 1.03 -0.06 -33.93
CA ALA A 148 0.26 0.07 -32.69
C ALA A 148 -0.68 1.29 -32.69
N GLY A 149 -0.30 2.37 -33.38
CA GLY A 149 -1.12 3.59 -33.52
C GLY A 149 -2.39 3.41 -34.37
N LYS A 150 -2.61 2.22 -34.94
CA LYS A 150 -3.80 1.88 -35.75
C LYS A 150 -4.87 1.12 -34.97
N ALA A 151 -4.70 0.93 -33.67
CA ALA A 151 -5.73 0.35 -32.81
C ALA A 151 -6.97 1.25 -32.77
N SER A 152 -8.16 0.67 -32.97
CA SER A 152 -9.41 1.38 -32.79
C SER A 152 -9.70 1.61 -31.31
N GLU A 153 -10.53 2.61 -31.00
CA GLU A 153 -10.97 2.93 -29.64
C GLU A 153 -11.64 1.73 -28.95
N ALA A 154 -12.37 0.90 -29.71
CA ALA A 154 -12.96 -0.34 -29.21
C ALA A 154 -11.92 -1.43 -28.88
N GLU A 155 -10.83 -1.53 -29.65
CA GLU A 155 -9.73 -2.47 -29.39
C GLU A 155 -8.90 -2.02 -28.18
N LEU A 156 -8.71 -0.70 -28.01
CA LEU A 156 -8.12 -0.06 -26.85
C LEU A 156 -8.93 -0.36 -25.58
N GLU A 157 -10.23 -0.12 -25.62
CA GLU A 157 -11.14 -0.37 -24.50
C GLU A 157 -11.16 -1.87 -24.14
N HIS A 158 -11.21 -2.74 -25.14
CA HIS A 158 -11.14 -4.18 -24.91
C HIS A 158 -9.80 -4.62 -24.30
N ALA A 159 -8.68 -4.02 -24.73
CA ALA A 159 -7.36 -4.30 -24.17
C ALA A 159 -7.25 -3.84 -22.72
N ARG A 160 -7.75 -2.64 -22.40
CA ARG A 160 -7.82 -2.11 -21.04
C ARG A 160 -8.72 -2.97 -20.16
N GLY A 161 -9.95 -3.23 -20.58
CA GLY A 161 -10.91 -4.06 -19.84
C GLY A 161 -10.43 -5.50 -19.64
N SER A 162 -9.71 -6.09 -20.61
CA SER A 162 -9.14 -7.44 -20.45
C SER A 162 -8.02 -7.50 -19.41
N LEU A 163 -7.19 -6.47 -19.31
CA LEU A 163 -6.11 -6.39 -18.30
C LEU A 163 -6.66 -6.04 -16.92
N GLN A 164 -7.64 -5.12 -16.87
CA GLN A 164 -8.30 -4.68 -15.64
C GLN A 164 -9.20 -5.77 -15.04
N GLY A 165 -10.04 -6.42 -15.85
CA GLY A 165 -11.03 -7.39 -15.37
C GLY A 165 -10.40 -8.62 -14.73
N ARG A 166 -9.33 -9.16 -15.33
CA ARG A 166 -8.61 -10.32 -14.78
C ARG A 166 -7.88 -10.00 -13.48
N ASN A 167 -7.22 -8.83 -13.40
CA ASN A 167 -6.56 -8.39 -12.17
C ASN A 167 -7.56 -8.12 -11.05
N ARG A 168 -8.69 -7.48 -11.38
CA ARG A 168 -9.77 -7.25 -10.42
C ARG A 168 -10.37 -8.55 -9.91
N GLU A 169 -10.71 -9.48 -10.79
CA GLU A 169 -11.29 -10.78 -10.38
C GLU A 169 -10.33 -11.60 -9.51
N LEU A 170 -9.04 -11.61 -9.85
CA LEU A 170 -8.03 -12.30 -9.06
C LEU A 170 -7.83 -11.65 -7.68
N LEU A 171 -7.68 -10.32 -7.62
CA LEU A 171 -7.48 -9.61 -6.36
C LEU A 171 -8.72 -9.61 -5.48
N ASP A 172 -9.92 -9.56 -6.06
CA ASP A 172 -11.17 -9.71 -5.33
C ASP A 172 -11.29 -11.14 -4.76
N THR A 173 -10.91 -12.16 -5.54
CA THR A 173 -10.91 -13.55 -5.05
C THR A 173 -9.91 -13.77 -3.91
N VAL A 174 -8.66 -13.29 -4.08
CA VAL A 174 -7.62 -13.43 -3.05
C VAL A 174 -7.92 -12.55 -1.85
N GLY A 175 -8.39 -11.33 -2.06
CA GLY A 175 -8.79 -10.39 -1.01
C GLY A 175 -9.94 -10.94 -0.16
N ASN A 176 -11.00 -11.47 -0.79
CA ASN A 176 -12.09 -12.11 -0.06
C ASN A 176 -11.62 -13.34 0.72
N ALA A 177 -10.72 -14.16 0.16
CA ALA A 177 -10.14 -15.29 0.89
C ALA A 177 -9.37 -14.85 2.14
N VAL A 178 -8.56 -13.78 2.03
CA VAL A 178 -7.83 -13.19 3.17
C VAL A 178 -8.79 -12.65 4.23
N LYS A 179 -9.84 -11.92 3.82
CA LYS A 179 -10.87 -11.39 4.73
C LYS A 179 -11.56 -12.52 5.50
N GLU A 180 -11.94 -13.60 4.82
CA GLU A 180 -12.52 -14.79 5.46
C GLU A 180 -11.56 -15.47 6.44
N GLU A 181 -10.28 -15.60 6.08
CA GLU A 181 -9.23 -16.18 6.94
C GLU A 181 -9.09 -15.37 8.24
N LEU A 182 -8.97 -14.04 8.14
CA LEU A 182 -8.88 -13.14 9.29
C LEU A 182 -10.12 -13.18 10.18
N LEU A 183 -11.31 -13.27 9.59
CA LEU A 183 -12.56 -13.37 10.34
C LEU A 183 -12.62 -14.70 11.12
N ARG A 184 -12.19 -15.81 10.53
CA ARG A 184 -12.07 -17.11 11.23
C ARG A 184 -11.09 -17.05 12.40
N ILE A 185 -9.94 -16.41 12.21
CA ILE A 185 -8.94 -16.23 13.27
C ILE A 185 -9.52 -15.44 14.43
N LYS A 186 -10.18 -14.30 14.14
CA LYS A 186 -10.84 -13.47 15.15
C LYS A 186 -11.88 -14.26 15.94
N ASP A 187 -12.74 -15.01 15.27
CA ASP A 187 -13.79 -15.81 15.92
C ASP A 187 -13.19 -16.89 16.83
N ALA A 188 -12.10 -17.53 16.41
CA ALA A 188 -11.38 -18.51 17.23
C ALA A 188 -10.79 -17.88 18.50
N LEU A 189 -10.26 -16.65 18.39
CA LEU A 189 -9.72 -15.91 19.52
C LEU A 189 -10.83 -15.44 20.49
N ASP A 190 -11.95 -14.92 19.98
CA ASP A 190 -13.10 -14.53 20.82
C ASP A 190 -13.64 -15.74 21.58
N LEU A 191 -13.73 -16.90 20.93
CA LEU A 191 -14.14 -18.15 21.57
C LEU A 191 -13.15 -18.57 22.68
N HIS A 192 -11.85 -18.44 22.43
CA HIS A 192 -10.81 -18.76 23.40
C HIS A 192 -10.90 -17.89 24.66
N VAL A 193 -11.09 -16.58 24.50
CA VAL A 193 -11.25 -15.65 25.63
C VAL A 193 -12.49 -15.98 26.45
N ARG A 194 -13.60 -16.35 25.79
CA ARG A 194 -14.86 -16.68 26.48
C ARG A 194 -14.81 -18.00 27.24
N LEU A 195 -14.19 -19.03 26.66
CA LEU A 195 -14.17 -20.38 27.24
C LEU A 195 -12.99 -20.62 28.18
N GLY A 196 -11.92 -19.82 28.09
CA GLY A 196 -10.72 -19.94 28.93
C GLY A 196 -9.88 -21.18 28.60
N GLY A 197 -9.37 -21.26 27.37
CA GLY A 197 -8.57 -22.38 26.86
C GLY A 197 -7.08 -22.36 27.28
N ALA A 198 -6.32 -23.38 26.86
CA ALA A 198 -4.88 -23.40 27.06
C ALA A 198 -4.19 -22.55 25.97
N THR A 199 -3.28 -21.65 26.33
CA THR A 199 -2.61 -20.76 25.37
C THR A 199 -1.90 -21.50 24.23
N ALA A 200 -1.48 -22.75 24.44
CA ALA A 200 -0.91 -23.62 23.40
C ALA A 200 -1.87 -23.89 22.23
N ASP A 201 -3.18 -23.84 22.45
CA ASP A 201 -4.19 -24.04 21.41
C ASP A 201 -4.19 -22.89 20.38
N LEU A 202 -3.65 -21.72 20.75
CA LEU A 202 -3.56 -20.53 19.89
C LEU A 202 -2.41 -20.61 18.86
N GLN A 203 -1.57 -21.64 18.93
CA GLN A 203 -0.47 -21.83 17.98
C GLN A 203 -0.97 -21.99 16.54
N ALA A 204 -2.18 -22.54 16.34
CA ALA A 204 -2.81 -22.60 15.03
C ALA A 204 -3.05 -21.20 14.46
N GLN A 205 -3.64 -20.30 15.25
CA GLN A 205 -3.94 -18.93 14.84
C GLN A 205 -2.67 -18.11 14.57
N VAL A 206 -1.58 -18.35 15.30
CA VAL A 206 -0.26 -17.74 14.98
C VAL A 206 0.22 -18.14 13.58
N ASN A 207 0.05 -19.40 13.21
CA ASN A 207 0.45 -19.88 11.88
C ASN A 207 -0.46 -19.31 10.78
N GLU A 208 -1.76 -19.25 11.03
CA GLU A 208 -2.76 -18.69 10.11
C GLU A 208 -2.51 -17.19 9.86
N LEU A 209 -2.25 -16.38 10.91
CA LEU A 209 -1.85 -14.98 10.75
C LEU A 209 -0.55 -14.82 9.96
N GLY A 210 0.40 -15.76 10.11
CA GLY A 210 1.60 -15.81 9.29
C GLY A 210 1.28 -15.97 7.81
N ALA A 211 0.46 -16.96 7.46
CA ALA A 211 0.07 -17.19 6.06
C ALA A 211 -0.72 -15.99 5.46
N VAL A 212 -1.56 -15.32 6.24
CA VAL A 212 -2.25 -14.10 5.81
C VAL A 212 -1.25 -12.97 5.54
N SER A 213 -0.29 -12.74 6.45
CA SER A 213 0.75 -11.74 6.30
C SER A 213 1.59 -11.98 5.03
N ASP A 214 1.94 -13.23 4.75
CA ASP A 214 2.67 -13.59 3.54
C ASP A 214 1.85 -13.31 2.27
N THR A 215 0.55 -13.63 2.28
CA THR A 215 -0.36 -13.37 1.15
C THR A 215 -0.52 -11.86 0.89
N LEU A 216 -0.67 -11.06 1.94
CA LEU A 216 -0.71 -9.60 1.84
C LEU A 216 0.61 -9.02 1.31
N GLY A 217 1.73 -9.64 1.69
CA GLY A 217 3.04 -9.36 1.11
C GLY A 217 3.05 -9.58 -0.40
N VAL A 218 2.59 -10.74 -0.86
CA VAL A 218 2.49 -11.07 -2.30
C VAL A 218 1.60 -10.09 -3.06
N MET A 219 0.56 -9.57 -2.42
CA MET A 219 -0.32 -8.54 -2.99
C MET A 219 0.30 -7.14 -2.97
N GLY A 220 1.48 -6.94 -2.37
CA GLY A 220 2.12 -5.63 -2.27
C GLY A 220 1.49 -4.71 -1.22
N LEU A 221 0.70 -5.25 -0.30
CA LEU A 221 0.06 -4.52 0.79
C LEU A 221 0.97 -4.50 2.02
N GLY A 222 2.14 -3.85 1.89
CA GLY A 222 3.20 -3.87 2.90
C GLY A 222 2.78 -3.36 4.28
N VAL A 223 1.98 -2.30 4.35
CA VAL A 223 1.49 -1.77 5.62
C VAL A 223 0.49 -2.72 6.27
N ALA A 224 -0.48 -3.23 5.50
CA ALA A 224 -1.48 -4.18 6.01
C ALA A 224 -0.82 -5.49 6.48
N ARG A 225 0.17 -5.95 5.72
CA ARG A 225 1.05 -7.03 6.11
C ARG A 225 1.73 -6.77 7.46
N GLY A 226 2.32 -5.58 7.65
CA GLY A 226 3.00 -5.18 8.88
C GLY A 226 2.06 -5.20 10.09
N VAL A 227 0.84 -4.69 9.92
CA VAL A 227 -0.21 -4.73 10.95
C VAL A 227 -0.53 -6.18 11.33
N VAL A 228 -0.77 -7.06 10.36
CA VAL A 228 -1.05 -8.49 10.62
C VAL A 228 0.15 -9.21 11.25
N ALA A 229 1.37 -8.91 10.81
CA ALA A 229 2.60 -9.48 11.37
C ALA A 229 2.78 -9.07 12.84
N GLN A 230 2.47 -7.82 13.19
CA GLN A 230 2.51 -7.35 14.56
C GLN A 230 1.51 -8.12 15.44
N GLN A 231 0.28 -8.36 14.94
CA GLN A 231 -0.70 -9.16 15.67
C GLN A 231 -0.27 -10.62 15.83
N ARG A 232 0.33 -11.22 14.81
CA ARG A 232 0.91 -12.56 14.87
C ARG A 232 1.96 -12.66 15.97
N ASP A 233 2.87 -11.69 16.04
CA ASP A 233 3.97 -11.71 16.99
C ASP A 233 3.48 -11.46 18.42
N ALA A 234 2.51 -10.56 18.61
CA ALA A 234 1.82 -10.38 19.89
C ALA A 234 1.10 -11.66 20.35
N LEU A 235 0.43 -12.37 19.44
CA LEU A 235 -0.21 -13.64 19.75
C LEU A 235 0.81 -14.74 20.08
N ARG A 236 1.97 -14.75 19.42
CA ARG A 236 3.08 -15.68 19.73
C ARG A 236 3.59 -15.46 21.15
N GLU A 237 3.72 -14.21 21.60
CA GLU A 237 4.10 -13.91 23.00
C GLU A 237 3.09 -14.45 24.03
N VAL A 238 1.80 -14.51 23.67
CA VAL A 238 0.76 -15.13 24.51
C VAL A 238 0.93 -16.64 24.57
N VAL A 239 1.20 -17.28 23.42
CA VAL A 239 1.48 -18.73 23.36
C VAL A 239 2.72 -19.09 24.19
N ASP A 240 3.77 -18.27 24.10
CA ASP A 240 5.02 -18.46 24.85
C ASP A 240 4.90 -18.12 26.35
N GLY A 241 3.73 -17.62 26.79
CA GLY A 241 3.45 -17.27 28.18
C GLY A 241 4.13 -15.98 28.67
N SER A 242 4.65 -15.18 27.75
CA SER A 242 5.32 -13.89 28.04
C SER A 242 4.33 -12.74 28.21
N ARG A 243 3.11 -12.88 27.66
CA ARG A 243 2.03 -11.89 27.76
C ARG A 243 0.71 -12.60 28.11
N PRO A 244 -0.13 -12.06 29.01
CA PRO A 244 -1.47 -12.59 29.23
C PRO A 244 -2.39 -12.26 28.05
N MET A 245 -3.35 -13.14 27.76
CA MET A 245 -4.40 -12.84 26.79
C MET A 245 -5.37 -11.81 27.39
N ASP A 246 -5.55 -10.67 26.73
CA ASP A 246 -6.43 -9.58 27.16
C ASP A 246 -7.38 -9.12 26.04
N ASP A 247 -8.47 -8.44 26.42
CA ASP A 247 -9.47 -7.93 25.48
C ASP A 247 -8.89 -6.90 24.49
N ASN A 248 -7.78 -6.25 24.84
CA ASN A 248 -7.08 -5.32 23.97
C ASN A 248 -6.51 -6.02 22.74
N LEU A 249 -5.89 -7.19 22.88
CA LEU A 249 -5.35 -7.95 21.75
C LEU A 249 -6.46 -8.35 20.76
N LEU A 250 -7.65 -8.71 21.27
CA LEU A 250 -8.82 -8.99 20.43
C LEU A 250 -9.29 -7.76 19.66
N LEU A 251 -9.26 -6.59 20.31
CA LEU A 251 -9.61 -5.32 19.69
C LEU A 251 -8.60 -4.93 18.61
N ASP A 252 -7.31 -5.11 18.87
CA ASP A 252 -6.21 -4.85 17.93
C ASP A 252 -6.33 -5.73 16.68
N ILE A 253 -6.70 -7.01 16.84
CA ILE A 253 -6.94 -7.93 15.71
C ILE A 253 -8.19 -7.55 14.93
N ALA A 254 -9.25 -7.08 15.59
CA ALA A 254 -10.42 -6.55 14.90
C ALA A 254 -10.09 -5.27 14.11
N GLY A 255 -9.23 -4.40 14.66
CA GLY A 255 -8.70 -3.23 13.97
C GLY A 255 -7.84 -3.60 12.76
N ALA A 256 -6.98 -4.61 12.91
CA ALA A 256 -6.18 -5.15 11.80
C ALA A 256 -7.06 -5.67 10.66
N LEU A 257 -8.17 -6.34 10.98
CA LEU A 257 -9.12 -6.82 9.97
C LEU A 257 -9.76 -5.65 9.21
N LEU A 258 -10.21 -4.60 9.90
CA LEU A 258 -10.77 -3.40 9.25
C LEU A 258 -9.74 -2.68 8.37
N TYR A 259 -8.49 -2.61 8.83
CA TYR A 259 -7.41 -1.99 8.07
C TYR A 259 -7.09 -2.77 6.80
N VAL A 260 -7.01 -4.11 6.90
CA VAL A 260 -6.80 -4.99 5.75
C VAL A 260 -7.97 -4.90 4.78
N ASP A 261 -9.20 -4.81 5.28
CA ASP A 261 -10.42 -4.63 4.48
C ASP A 261 -10.36 -3.36 3.63
N ALA A 262 -10.07 -2.21 4.26
CA ALA A 262 -9.91 -0.93 3.58
C ALA A 262 -8.75 -0.95 2.58
N SER A 263 -7.61 -1.54 2.95
CA SER A 263 -6.42 -1.62 2.08
C SER A 263 -6.66 -2.47 0.83
N LEU A 264 -7.40 -3.57 0.97
CA LEU A 264 -7.77 -4.44 -0.16
C LEU A 264 -8.76 -3.74 -1.09
N ASP A 265 -9.75 -3.05 -0.53
CA ASP A 265 -10.74 -2.29 -1.30
C ASP A 265 -10.08 -1.14 -2.07
N ASP A 266 -9.15 -0.40 -1.45
CA ASP A 266 -8.36 0.64 -2.10
C ASP A 266 -7.50 0.08 -3.22
N GLN A 267 -6.89 -1.10 -3.03
CA GLN A 267 -6.07 -1.72 -4.07
C GLN A 267 -6.89 -2.17 -5.29
N VAL A 268 -8.09 -2.70 -5.05
CA VAL A 268 -9.04 -3.04 -6.12
C VAL A 268 -9.55 -1.77 -6.82
N ALA A 269 -9.81 -0.69 -6.08
CA ALA A 269 -10.23 0.59 -6.63
C ALA A 269 -9.11 1.26 -7.45
N TYR A 270 -7.86 1.19 -6.98
CA TYR A 270 -6.69 1.77 -7.65
C TYR A 270 -6.43 1.13 -9.03
N LEU A 271 -6.63 -0.18 -9.16
CA LEU A 271 -6.56 -0.89 -10.45
C LEU A 271 -7.76 -0.61 -11.37
N GLY A 272 -8.86 -0.09 -10.81
CA GLY A 272 -9.98 0.45 -11.57
C GLY A 272 -9.80 1.92 -12.00
N ALA A 273 -9.11 2.73 -11.19
CA ALA A 273 -9.02 4.19 -11.36
C ALA A 273 -7.86 4.65 -12.25
N THR A 274 -6.79 3.86 -12.39
CA THR A 274 -5.54 4.23 -13.08
C THR A 274 -5.68 4.46 -14.59
N LEU A 275 -6.86 4.28 -15.18
CA LEU A 275 -7.06 4.34 -16.64
C LEU A 275 -8.31 5.11 -17.11
N GLU A 276 -9.05 5.79 -16.23
CA GLU A 276 -10.02 6.80 -16.68
C GLU A 276 -9.22 8.01 -17.18
N GLY A 277 -8.78 7.91 -18.43
CA GLY A 277 -8.02 8.92 -19.13
C GLY A 277 -8.85 10.18 -19.37
N ASP A 278 -8.93 11.03 -18.35
CA ASP A 278 -9.10 12.49 -18.46
C ASP A 278 -8.65 13.24 -17.18
N GLU A 279 -8.07 12.57 -16.18
CA GLU A 279 -7.55 13.27 -14.99
C GLU A 279 -6.13 13.84 -15.24
N ASP A 280 -6.02 15.16 -15.10
CA ASP A 280 -4.77 15.92 -15.13
C ASP A 280 -3.74 15.28 -14.16
N PRO A 281 -2.49 14.97 -14.58
CA PRO A 281 -1.45 14.45 -13.71
C PRO A 281 -1.26 15.26 -12.41
N ALA A 282 -1.49 16.57 -12.49
CA ALA A 282 -1.46 17.45 -11.31
C ALA A 282 -2.59 17.17 -10.31
N ALA A 283 -3.76 16.71 -10.76
CA ALA A 283 -4.90 16.36 -9.91
C ALA A 283 -4.67 15.04 -9.15
N VAL A 284 -4.01 14.05 -9.78
CA VAL A 284 -3.63 12.79 -9.14
C VAL A 284 -2.54 13.02 -8.09
N GLU A 285 -1.54 13.86 -8.38
CA GLU A 285 -0.50 14.24 -7.42
C GLU A 285 -1.08 15.08 -6.26
N THR A 286 -2.04 15.96 -6.56
CA THR A 286 -2.79 16.69 -5.52
C THR A 286 -3.58 15.73 -4.65
N ARG A 287 -4.25 14.72 -5.22
CA ARG A 287 -5.05 13.74 -4.48
C ARG A 287 -4.18 12.83 -3.59
N ARG A 288 -3.05 12.34 -4.11
CA ARG A 288 -2.05 11.59 -3.30
C ARG A 288 -1.45 12.42 -2.18
N THR A 289 -1.08 13.67 -2.48
CA THR A 289 -0.58 14.59 -1.44
C THR A 289 -1.64 14.81 -0.38
N VAL A 290 -2.90 14.99 -0.78
CA VAL A 290 -4.05 15.16 0.14
C VAL A 290 -4.27 13.91 1.01
N GLU A 291 -4.20 12.70 0.44
CA GLU A 291 -4.40 11.43 1.17
C GLU A 291 -3.28 11.15 2.17
N VAL A 292 -2.02 11.36 1.79
CA VAL A 292 -0.86 11.23 2.69
C VAL A 292 -0.95 12.25 3.81
N LEU A 293 -1.30 13.49 3.49
CA LEU A 293 -1.44 14.56 4.47
C LEU A 293 -2.60 14.30 5.45
N ALA A 294 -3.70 13.71 4.96
CA ALA A 294 -4.82 13.30 5.80
C ALA A 294 -4.44 12.15 6.73
N HIS A 295 -3.76 11.12 6.23
CA HIS A 295 -3.27 10.00 7.03
C HIS A 295 -2.29 10.46 8.12
N GLU A 296 -1.33 11.31 7.75
CA GLU A 296 -0.36 11.85 8.71
C GLU A 296 -1.03 12.74 9.76
N ALA A 297 -2.06 13.50 9.38
CA ALA A 297 -2.87 14.27 10.32
C ALA A 297 -3.64 13.36 11.31
N ILE A 298 -4.24 12.26 10.84
CA ILE A 298 -4.94 11.29 11.70
C ILE A 298 -3.95 10.65 12.67
N ALA A 299 -2.79 10.18 12.19
CA ALA A 299 -1.77 9.55 13.02
C ALA A 299 -1.21 10.50 14.09
N ASN A 300 -0.87 11.73 13.70
CA ASN A 300 -0.38 12.75 14.65
C ASN A 300 -1.45 13.14 15.68
N PHE A 301 -2.72 13.18 15.29
CA PHE A 301 -3.82 13.44 16.21
C PHE A 301 -4.02 12.29 17.21
N ALA A 302 -3.96 11.03 16.76
CA ALA A 302 -4.04 9.85 17.61
C ALA A 302 -2.89 9.82 18.65
N ALA A 303 -1.66 10.12 18.23
CA ALA A 303 -0.51 10.23 19.12
C ALA A 303 -0.68 11.35 20.16
N ALA A 304 -1.23 12.50 19.76
CA ALA A 304 -1.53 13.60 20.68
C ALA A 304 -2.58 13.22 21.74
N ARG A 305 -3.61 12.45 21.34
CA ARG A 305 -4.63 11.92 22.25
C ARG A 305 -4.02 10.93 23.25
N GLU A 306 -3.20 10.00 22.79
CA GLU A 306 -2.55 9.01 23.66
C GLU A 306 -1.67 9.70 24.71
N ALA A 307 -0.89 10.71 24.31
CA ALA A 307 -0.11 11.53 25.23
C ALA A 307 -0.99 12.26 26.28
N PHE A 308 -2.19 12.69 25.89
CA PHE A 308 -3.15 13.30 26.79
C PHE A 308 -3.78 12.31 27.78
N VAL A 309 -4.12 11.10 27.32
CA VAL A 309 -4.59 10.01 28.19
C VAL A 309 -3.49 9.64 29.18
N ALA A 310 -2.26 9.45 28.71
CA ALA A 310 -1.11 9.17 29.56
C ALA A 310 -0.88 10.26 30.61
N PHE A 311 -1.07 11.54 30.28
CA PHE A 311 -1.00 12.65 31.24
C PHE A 311 -2.01 12.49 32.40
N ILE A 312 -3.23 12.03 32.12
CA ILE A 312 -4.26 11.79 33.15
C ILE A 312 -3.90 10.56 34.00
N GLU A 313 -3.52 9.46 33.36
CA GLU A 313 -3.24 8.18 34.04
C GLU A 313 -1.97 8.21 34.89
N THR A 314 -0.98 9.00 34.48
CA THR A 314 0.29 9.16 35.21
C THR A 314 0.24 10.23 36.30
N ASN A 315 -0.94 10.48 36.86
CA ASN A 315 -1.16 11.43 37.95
C ASN A 315 -0.65 12.85 37.60
N TRP A 316 -1.05 13.34 36.42
CA TRP A 316 -0.75 14.69 35.92
C TRP A 316 0.74 14.92 35.60
N ASP A 317 1.43 13.93 35.04
CA ASP A 317 2.81 14.11 34.57
C ASP A 317 2.86 14.95 33.29
N HIS A 318 3.07 16.26 33.48
CA HIS A 318 3.19 17.23 32.40
C HIS A 318 4.32 16.92 31.39
N ALA A 319 5.27 16.04 31.71
CA ALA A 319 6.28 15.61 30.75
C ALA A 319 5.67 14.86 29.57
N ARG A 320 4.55 14.15 29.77
CA ARG A 320 3.81 13.44 28.72
C ARG A 320 3.23 14.36 27.65
N LEU A 321 3.00 15.63 27.97
CA LEU A 321 2.40 16.59 27.04
C LEU A 321 3.42 17.33 26.17
N GLN A 322 4.74 17.12 26.34
CA GLN A 322 5.75 17.98 25.68
C GLN A 322 5.66 17.97 24.15
N ASP A 323 5.35 16.82 23.55
CA ASP A 323 5.26 16.68 22.10
C ASP A 323 3.89 17.07 21.53
N VAL A 324 2.87 17.16 22.37
CA VAL A 324 1.48 17.43 21.94
C VAL A 324 1.35 18.76 21.18
N PRO A 325 1.96 19.88 21.60
CA PRO A 325 1.87 21.12 20.83
C PRO A 325 2.43 21.04 19.43
N ARG A 326 3.50 20.24 19.21
CA ARG A 326 4.10 20.04 17.89
C ARG A 326 3.15 19.22 17.00
N LEU A 327 2.66 18.10 17.52
CA LEU A 327 1.73 17.21 16.81
C LEU A 327 0.46 17.98 16.39
N LEU A 328 -0.15 18.74 17.29
CA LEU A 328 -1.35 19.52 16.96
C LEU A 328 -1.09 20.68 15.98
N ASP A 329 0.15 21.20 15.91
CA ASP A 329 0.54 22.19 14.91
C ASP A 329 0.64 21.56 13.51
N GLU A 330 1.20 20.35 13.42
CA GLU A 330 1.28 19.56 12.19
C GLU A 330 -0.12 19.21 11.68
N VAL A 331 -1.02 18.75 12.55
CA VAL A 331 -2.44 18.49 12.21
C VAL A 331 -3.16 19.76 11.75
N SER A 332 -2.96 20.89 12.44
CA SER A 332 -3.55 22.18 12.04
C SER A 332 -3.01 22.66 10.68
N GLY A 333 -1.72 22.44 10.40
CA GLY A 333 -1.08 22.71 9.12
C GLY A 333 -1.68 21.87 7.99
N ALA A 334 -1.83 20.57 8.22
CA ALA A 334 -2.45 19.65 7.28
C ALA A 334 -3.90 20.07 6.94
N LEU A 335 -4.72 20.31 7.95
CA LEU A 335 -6.11 20.78 7.77
C LEU A 335 -6.20 22.09 6.97
N ARG A 336 -5.25 23.02 7.12
CA ARG A 336 -5.22 24.26 6.33
C ARG A 336 -4.87 24.03 4.87
N MET A 337 -3.98 23.08 4.58
CA MET A 337 -3.66 22.71 3.20
C MET A 337 -4.84 22.03 2.51
N LEU A 338 -5.69 21.32 3.27
CA LEU A 338 -6.96 20.77 2.81
C LEU A 338 -8.11 21.79 2.72
N ASP A 339 -7.81 23.08 2.93
CA ASP A 339 -8.76 24.20 3.04
C ASP A 339 -9.85 24.02 4.13
N LEU A 340 -9.59 23.16 5.11
CA LEU A 340 -10.43 22.89 6.28
C LEU A 340 -10.11 23.88 7.41
N ARG A 341 -10.42 25.16 7.15
CA ARG A 341 -10.03 26.28 8.03
C ARG A 341 -10.64 26.21 9.42
N VAL A 342 -11.92 25.84 9.51
CA VAL A 342 -12.66 25.81 10.79
C VAL A 342 -12.10 24.74 11.74
N PRO A 343 -11.93 23.46 11.34
CA PRO A 343 -11.25 22.45 12.14
C PRO A 343 -9.82 22.85 12.54
N ALA A 344 -9.06 23.43 11.60
CA ALA A 344 -7.69 23.85 11.87
C ALA A 344 -7.61 24.91 12.99
N ASP A 345 -8.55 25.85 13.03
CA ASP A 345 -8.60 26.88 14.06
C ASP A 345 -8.99 26.32 15.43
N TYR A 346 -9.90 25.33 15.49
CA TYR A 346 -10.17 24.60 16.73
C TYR A 346 -8.94 23.82 17.22
N MET A 347 -8.24 23.15 16.31
CA MET A 347 -7.00 22.42 16.62
C MET A 347 -5.94 23.35 17.22
N ASN A 348 -5.78 24.53 16.63
CA ASN A 348 -4.87 25.56 17.12
C ASN A 348 -5.30 26.11 18.50
N GLY A 349 -6.61 26.22 18.76
CA GLY A 349 -7.14 26.58 20.07
C GLY A 349 -6.77 25.56 21.16
N ILE A 350 -6.91 24.28 20.86
CA ILE A 350 -6.52 23.19 21.76
C ILE A 350 -5.00 23.23 22.00
N ARG A 351 -4.22 23.34 20.94
CA ARG A 351 -2.75 23.47 21.00
C ARG A 351 -2.33 24.62 21.93
N GLN A 352 -2.97 25.78 21.79
CA GLN A 352 -2.66 26.95 22.61
C GLN A 352 -3.04 26.74 24.08
N TYR A 353 -4.18 26.10 24.36
CA TYR A 353 -4.57 25.75 25.71
C TYR A 353 -3.55 24.80 26.37
N ILE A 354 -3.17 23.72 25.68
CA ILE A 354 -2.19 22.74 26.18
C ILE A 354 -0.83 23.41 26.40
N GLY A 355 -0.33 24.16 25.42
CA GLY A 355 0.97 24.82 25.49
C GLY A 355 1.05 25.87 26.61
N VAL A 356 0.03 26.72 26.76
CA VAL A 356 0.06 27.84 27.71
C VAL A 356 -0.37 27.42 29.12
N GLU A 357 -1.49 26.71 29.25
CA GLU A 357 -2.05 26.38 30.58
C GLU A 357 -1.46 25.10 31.15
N LEU A 358 -1.40 24.02 30.36
CA LEU A 358 -0.98 22.71 30.87
C LEU A 358 0.55 22.58 30.93
N ILE A 359 1.28 23.06 29.93
CA ILE A 359 2.75 22.96 29.91
C ILE A 359 3.36 24.19 30.58
N GLY A 360 3.08 25.40 30.06
CA GLY A 360 3.71 26.64 30.53
C GLY A 360 3.39 26.98 31.98
N ARG A 361 2.11 26.89 32.37
CA ARG A 361 1.66 27.19 33.75
C ARG A 361 1.57 25.95 34.66
N ARG A 362 1.79 24.74 34.13
CA ARG A 362 1.66 23.45 34.84
C ARG A 362 0.37 23.35 35.65
N ARG A 363 -0.75 23.81 35.08
CA ARG A 363 -2.05 23.75 35.74
C ARG A 363 -2.66 22.37 35.53
N ILE A 364 -3.25 21.84 36.60
CA ILE A 364 -4.08 20.65 36.54
C ILE A 364 -5.50 21.10 36.17
N PRO A 365 -6.06 20.62 35.05
CA PRO A 365 -7.41 21.00 34.63
C PRO A 365 -8.47 20.44 35.58
N GLY A 366 -9.50 21.22 35.88
CA GLY A 366 -10.65 20.73 36.66
C GLY A 366 -11.55 19.80 35.82
N GLY A 367 -12.43 19.04 36.49
CA GLY A 367 -13.33 18.06 35.81
C GLY A 367 -14.07 18.63 34.61
N ARG A 368 -14.70 19.80 34.75
CA ARG A 368 -15.42 20.45 33.64
C ARG A 368 -14.50 20.84 32.46
N GLN A 369 -13.24 21.19 32.72
CA GLN A 369 -12.28 21.53 31.67
C GLN A 369 -11.81 20.28 30.93
N LEU A 370 -11.65 19.16 31.65
CA LEU A 370 -11.35 17.86 31.06
C LEU A 370 -12.49 17.39 30.16
N ASP A 371 -13.73 17.44 30.65
CA ASP A 371 -14.90 17.04 29.85
C ASP A 371 -15.00 17.87 28.56
N THR A 372 -14.83 19.19 28.67
CA THR A 372 -14.89 20.08 27.49
C THR A 372 -13.76 19.78 26.50
N LEU A 373 -12.55 19.47 26.99
CA LEU A 373 -11.42 19.14 26.14
C LEU A 373 -11.58 17.76 25.50
N ALA A 374 -12.10 16.78 26.23
CA ALA A 374 -12.41 15.45 25.73
C ALA A 374 -13.48 15.51 24.64
N ASP A 375 -14.56 16.27 24.85
CA ASP A 375 -15.60 16.50 23.85
C ASP A 375 -15.03 17.16 22.58
N ALA A 376 -14.15 18.15 22.74
CA ALA A 376 -13.50 18.82 21.61
C ALA A 376 -12.57 17.88 20.83
N MET A 377 -11.77 17.05 21.52
CA MET A 377 -10.91 16.07 20.87
C MET A 377 -11.73 14.99 20.16
N ALA A 378 -12.77 14.44 20.79
CA ALA A 378 -13.64 13.43 20.19
C ALA A 378 -14.40 13.97 18.96
N SER A 379 -14.85 15.23 19.01
CA SER A 379 -15.51 15.86 17.87
C SER A 379 -14.56 16.08 16.69
N LEU A 380 -13.29 16.40 16.96
CA LEU A 380 -12.26 16.55 15.94
C LEU A 380 -11.79 15.20 15.39
N GLU A 381 -11.76 14.17 16.24
CA GLU A 381 -11.49 12.78 15.84
C GLU A 381 -12.53 12.30 14.84
N TYR A 382 -13.81 12.41 15.20
CA TYR A 382 -14.91 12.03 14.32
C TYR A 382 -14.88 12.79 12.99
N TYR A 383 -14.43 14.05 13.00
CA TYR A 383 -14.30 14.85 11.79
C TYR A 383 -13.10 14.45 10.92
N LEU A 384 -12.03 13.93 11.52
CA LEU A 384 -10.84 13.47 10.81
C LEU A 384 -11.01 12.06 10.24
N GLU A 385 -11.87 11.24 10.84
CA GLU A 385 -12.18 9.86 10.42
C GLU A 385 -13.37 9.75 9.44
N ALA A 386 -14.13 10.83 9.24
CA ALA A 386 -15.30 10.91 8.35
C ALA A 386 -14.94 11.52 6.99
#